data_AF-A0A0R1GEV1-F1
#
_entry.id   AF-A0A0R1GEV1-F1
#
_cell.length_a   1.000
_cell.length_b   1.000
_cell.length_c   1.000
_cell.angle_alpha   90.00
_cell.angle_beta   90.00
_cell.angle_gamma   90.00
#
_symmetry.space_group_name_H-M   'P 1'
#
loop_
_entity.id
_entity.type
_entity.pdbx_description
1 polymer ?
#
loop_
_entity_poly.entity_id
_entity_poly.type
_entity_poly.pdbx_seq_one_letter_code
_entity_poly.pdbx_strand_id
1 'polypeptide(L)'
;MSGWIFFETTNRLGQASEHDKVSVTVLKEECVMTVLNAQQLQIADAKWAQANTTYRTINPQTVQIDVPLLDPFSDEISIYVVAQDAGQLLITDDGWTLSNLADLGVDFQAENEALLKQQLQLHQIHEKDQALQILASQADFPMAKSRLLQTILSLNTLLMPRS
;
A
#
# COMPACT_ATOMS: atom_id res chain seq x y z
N MET A 1 -10.14 35.57 16.88
CA MET A 1 -10.40 35.57 18.34
C MET A 1 -9.27 34.80 18.99
N SER A 2 -8.28 35.53 19.47
CA SER A 2 -7.01 35.02 19.99
C SER A 2 -7.05 35.16 21.51
N GLY A 3 -7.06 34.05 22.24
CA GLY A 3 -7.03 34.03 23.69
C GLY A 3 -5.59 33.96 24.19
N TRP A 4 -5.16 34.99 24.92
CA TRP A 4 -3.94 34.98 25.72
C TRP A 4 -4.32 34.56 27.14
N ILE A 5 -3.72 33.49 27.68
CA ILE A 5 -3.88 33.14 29.08
C ILE A 5 -2.67 33.71 29.83
N PHE A 6 -2.96 34.64 30.74
CA PHE A 6 -2.04 35.27 31.67
C PHE A 6 -1.96 34.39 32.92
N PHE A 7 -0.76 33.96 33.33
CA PHE A 7 -0.57 33.36 34.65
C PHE A 7 0.00 34.44 35.59
N GLU A 8 -0.84 34.95 36.49
CA GLU A 8 -0.39 35.76 37.62
C GLU A 8 0.18 34.84 38.70
N THR A 9 1.47 34.98 39.01
CA THR A 9 2.05 34.39 40.23
C THR A 9 1.94 35.41 41.36
N THR A 10 0.98 35.22 42.26
CA THR A 10 0.91 35.99 43.51
C THR A 10 2.07 35.58 44.41
N ASN A 11 3.09 36.44 44.50
CA ASN A 11 4.18 36.30 45.45
C ASN A 11 3.71 36.83 46.82
N ARG A 12 3.37 35.95 47.76
CA ARG A 12 3.18 36.30 49.18
C ARG A 12 4.39 35.84 49.97
N LEU A 13 5.14 36.83 50.45
CA LEU A 13 6.28 36.72 51.35
C LEU A 13 5.87 36.01 52.65
N GLY A 14 6.57 34.92 52.95
CA GLY A 14 6.64 34.29 54.27
C GLY A 14 8.08 33.83 54.50
N GLN A 15 8.80 34.54 55.35
CA GLN A 15 10.16 34.20 55.77
C GLN A 15 10.11 33.02 56.76
N ALA A 16 10.89 31.96 56.50
CA ALA A 16 11.37 31.05 57.54
C ALA A 16 12.70 30.39 57.13
N SER A 17 13.66 30.56 58.03
CA SER A 17 14.99 29.95 58.25
C SER A 17 15.56 28.90 57.29
N GLU A 18 16.78 29.22 56.87
CA GLU A 18 17.93 28.39 56.48
C GLU A 18 17.96 26.97 57.11
N HIS A 19 17.93 25.94 56.26
CA HIS A 19 18.54 24.60 56.39
C HIS A 19 17.79 23.62 55.47
N ASP A 20 18.20 23.55 54.19
CA ASP A 20 18.33 22.32 53.39
C ASP A 20 18.49 22.68 51.91
N LYS A 21 19.69 22.46 51.39
CA LYS A 21 19.95 22.49 49.94
C LYS A 21 19.37 21.21 49.34
N VAL A 22 18.09 21.23 48.98
CA VAL A 22 17.55 20.24 48.04
C VAL A 22 17.75 20.80 46.64
N SER A 23 18.75 20.28 45.93
CA SER A 23 18.91 20.50 44.50
C SER A 23 17.75 19.82 43.77
N VAL A 24 16.66 20.57 43.55
CA VAL A 24 15.57 20.13 42.68
C VAL A 24 16.08 20.22 41.25
N THR A 25 16.65 19.13 40.74
CA THR A 25 16.93 18.98 39.32
C THR A 25 15.59 18.83 38.61
N VAL A 26 15.06 19.94 38.11
CA VAL A 26 13.95 19.93 37.16
C VAL A 26 14.45 19.21 35.92
N LEU A 27 14.05 17.95 35.75
CA LEU A 27 14.18 17.24 34.49
C LEU A 27 13.30 18.01 33.50
N LYS A 28 13.93 18.83 32.65
CA LYS A 28 13.26 19.31 31.45
C LYS A 28 12.98 18.08 30.62
N GLU A 29 11.75 17.60 30.67
CA GLU A 29 11.21 16.78 29.60
C GLU A 29 11.25 17.66 28.35
N GLU A 30 12.34 17.54 27.59
CA GLU A 30 12.42 18.12 26.27
C GLU A 30 11.32 17.44 25.46
N CYS A 31 10.27 18.19 25.14
CA CYS A 31 9.31 17.81 24.13
C CYS A 31 10.09 17.68 22.82
N VAL A 32 10.53 16.46 22.50
CA VAL A 32 11.19 16.16 21.23
C VAL A 32 10.11 16.26 20.17
N MET A 33 9.93 17.47 19.65
CA MET A 33 9.15 17.69 18.45
C MET A 33 9.84 16.90 17.34
N THR A 34 9.28 15.73 17.02
CA THR A 34 9.78 14.92 15.92
C THR A 34 9.54 15.70 14.65
N VAL A 35 10.62 16.26 14.09
CA VAL A 35 10.55 16.95 12.80
C VAL A 35 10.39 15.90 11.71
N LEU A 36 9.29 15.97 10.96
CA LEU A 36 9.07 15.10 9.81
C LEU A 36 10.06 15.42 8.69
N ASN A 37 10.72 14.40 8.15
CA ASN A 37 11.65 14.51 7.04
C ASN A 37 11.17 13.65 5.86
N ALA A 38 10.84 14.30 4.74
CA ALA A 38 10.30 13.63 3.56
C ALA A 38 11.23 12.56 2.97
N GLN A 39 12.55 12.79 2.98
CA GLN A 39 13.53 11.83 2.45
C GLN A 39 13.61 10.58 3.32
N GLN A 40 13.55 10.74 4.65
CA GLN A 40 13.53 9.60 5.57
C GLN A 40 12.27 8.74 5.38
N LEU A 41 11.11 9.37 5.18
CA LEU A 41 9.86 8.66 4.88
C LEU A 41 9.94 7.89 3.55
N GLN A 42 10.47 8.52 2.49
CA GLN A 42 10.65 7.87 1.19
C GLN A 42 11.56 6.64 1.26
N ILE A 43 12.69 6.75 1.98
CA ILE A 43 13.63 5.64 2.15
C ILE A 43 13.00 4.51 2.96
N ALA A 44 12.29 4.85 4.04
CA ALA A 44 11.60 3.86 4.87
C ALA A 44 10.53 3.10 4.09
N ASP A 45 9.72 3.81 3.30
CA ASP A 45 8.68 3.23 2.44
C ASP A 45 9.27 2.27 1.40
N ALA A 46 10.27 2.72 0.64
CA ALA A 46 10.95 1.89 -0.36
C ALA A 46 11.59 0.65 0.26
N LYS A 47 12.22 0.79 1.43
CA LYS A 47 12.83 -0.33 2.15
C LYS A 47 11.78 -1.33 2.62
N TRP A 48 10.66 -0.87 3.15
CA TRP A 48 9.57 -1.76 3.56
C TRP A 48 8.99 -2.49 2.35
N ALA A 49 8.69 -1.78 1.26
CA ALA A 49 8.15 -2.39 0.05
C ALA A 49 9.08 -3.46 -0.53
N GLN A 50 10.40 -3.19 -0.55
CA GLN A 50 11.40 -4.16 -0.98
C GLN A 50 11.48 -5.38 -0.06
N ALA A 51 11.38 -5.19 1.26
CA ALA A 51 11.47 -6.29 2.23
C ALA A 51 10.23 -7.20 2.23
N ASN A 52 9.08 -6.69 1.81
CA ASN A 52 7.80 -7.40 1.82
C ASN A 52 7.31 -7.80 0.43
N THR A 53 8.12 -7.58 -0.63
CA THR A 53 7.81 -8.07 -1.98
C THR A 53 8.83 -9.13 -2.36
N THR A 54 8.36 -10.32 -2.74
CA THR A 54 9.24 -11.42 -3.14
C THR A 54 9.25 -11.57 -4.65
N TYR A 55 10.45 -11.66 -5.26
CA TYR A 55 10.62 -11.96 -6.68
C TYR A 55 11.26 -13.34 -6.82
N ARG A 56 10.63 -14.24 -7.57
CA ARG A 56 11.14 -15.59 -7.86
C ARG A 56 11.22 -15.84 -9.35
N THR A 57 12.39 -16.27 -9.82
CA THR A 57 12.52 -16.76 -11.21
C THR A 57 11.97 -18.17 -11.28
N ILE A 58 10.87 -18.37 -12.01
CA ILE A 58 10.25 -19.68 -12.20
C ILE A 58 10.96 -20.43 -13.31
N ASN A 59 11.29 -19.72 -14.39
CA ASN A 59 12.06 -20.21 -15.53
C ASN A 59 12.77 -19.01 -16.22
N PRO A 60 13.61 -19.22 -17.25
CA PRO A 60 14.37 -18.14 -17.88
C PRO A 60 13.53 -16.97 -18.45
N GLN A 61 12.25 -17.20 -18.73
CA GLN A 61 11.34 -16.20 -19.31
C GLN A 61 10.26 -15.73 -18.33
N THR A 62 10.18 -16.27 -17.12
CA THR A 62 9.08 -15.99 -16.18
C THR A 62 9.57 -15.68 -14.78
N VAL A 63 9.13 -14.55 -14.26
CA VAL A 63 9.32 -14.14 -12.86
C VAL A 63 7.96 -14.05 -12.19
N GLN A 64 7.79 -14.73 -11.06
CA GLN A 64 6.68 -14.51 -10.14
C GLN A 64 7.04 -13.40 -9.16
N ILE A 65 6.07 -12.56 -8.82
CA ILE A 65 6.17 -11.48 -7.85
C ILE A 65 5.02 -11.62 -6.87
N ASP A 66 5.33 -11.88 -5.61
CA ASP A 66 4.33 -11.80 -4.54
C ASP A 66 4.43 -10.42 -3.92
N VAL A 67 3.29 -9.75 -3.82
CA VAL A 67 3.17 -8.42 -3.23
C VAL A 67 2.47 -8.51 -1.88
N PRO A 68 2.78 -7.62 -0.93
CA PRO A 68 2.16 -7.63 0.41
C PRO A 68 0.77 -6.98 0.37
N LEU A 69 -0.07 -7.42 -0.56
CA LEU A 69 -1.46 -7.03 -0.75
C LEU A 69 -2.30 -8.30 -0.70
N LEU A 70 -3.41 -8.23 0.02
CA LEU A 70 -4.23 -9.41 0.27
C LEU A 70 -5.38 -9.51 -0.72
N ASP A 71 -5.70 -10.74 -1.09
CA ASP A 71 -6.87 -11.09 -1.85
C ASP A 71 -8.09 -11.37 -0.93
N PRO A 72 -9.27 -11.70 -1.47
CA PRO A 72 -10.46 -12.04 -0.71
C PRO A 72 -10.30 -13.22 0.28
N PHE A 73 -9.38 -14.13 0.00
CA PHE A 73 -9.08 -15.29 0.84
C PHE A 73 -7.98 -15.02 1.88
N SER A 74 -7.52 -13.76 1.96
CA SER A 74 -6.42 -13.30 2.83
C SER A 74 -5.05 -13.86 2.44
N ASP A 75 -4.90 -14.29 1.19
CA ASP A 75 -3.62 -14.71 0.62
C ASP A 75 -2.90 -13.51 -0.02
N GLU A 76 -1.56 -13.55 -0.05
CA GLU A 76 -0.77 -12.57 -0.77
C GLU A 76 -1.03 -12.66 -2.28
N ILE A 77 -1.30 -11.52 -2.91
CA ILE A 77 -1.48 -11.44 -4.36
C ILE A 77 -0.16 -11.76 -5.06
N SER A 78 -0.21 -12.75 -5.96
CA SER A 78 0.87 -13.12 -6.86
C SER A 78 0.58 -12.59 -8.27
N ILE A 79 1.60 -12.03 -8.92
CA ILE A 79 1.57 -11.69 -10.34
C ILE A 79 2.79 -12.28 -11.04
N TYR A 80 2.71 -12.40 -12.35
CA TYR A 80 3.73 -12.98 -13.19
C TYR A 80 4.17 -12.00 -14.27
N VAL A 81 5.47 -11.99 -14.54
CA VAL A 81 6.09 -11.25 -15.63
C VAL A 81 6.70 -12.26 -16.59
N VAL A 82 6.18 -12.30 -17.81
CA VAL A 82 6.61 -13.21 -18.86
C VAL A 82 7.29 -12.39 -19.95
N ALA A 83 8.54 -12.70 -20.25
CA ALA A 83 9.28 -12.10 -21.35
C ALA A 83 8.62 -12.47 -22.68
N GLN A 84 8.41 -11.46 -23.52
CA GLN A 84 7.89 -11.58 -24.87
C GLN A 84 8.96 -11.15 -25.88
N ASP A 85 8.65 -11.31 -27.17
CA ASP A 85 9.53 -10.89 -28.26
C ASP A 85 9.82 -9.39 -28.21
N ALA A 86 10.94 -8.99 -28.81
CA ALA A 86 11.38 -7.59 -28.93
C ALA A 86 11.51 -6.84 -27.59
N GLY A 87 11.73 -7.56 -26.47
CA GLY A 87 11.95 -6.96 -25.15
C GLY A 87 10.67 -6.45 -24.47
N GLN A 88 9.50 -6.87 -24.98
CA GLN A 88 8.23 -6.61 -24.34
C GLN A 88 8.02 -7.57 -23.16
N LEU A 89 7.23 -7.14 -22.18
CA LEU A 89 6.85 -7.92 -21.01
C LEU A 89 5.33 -8.07 -21.00
N LEU A 90 4.85 -9.29 -20.79
CA LEU A 90 3.47 -9.56 -20.41
C LEU A 90 3.42 -9.65 -18.89
N ILE A 91 2.59 -8.82 -18.26
CA ILE A 91 2.37 -8.83 -16.82
C ILE A 91 0.94 -9.32 -16.59
N THR A 92 0.79 -10.36 -15.77
CA THR A 92 -0.50 -11.04 -15.60
C THR A 92 -0.72 -11.54 -14.18
N ASP A 93 -1.97 -11.74 -13.80
CA ASP A 93 -2.36 -12.41 -12.56
C ASP A 93 -2.59 -13.92 -12.75
N ASP A 94 -2.36 -14.46 -13.96
CA ASP A 94 -2.57 -15.89 -14.30
C ASP A 94 -3.99 -16.40 -14.00
N GLY A 95 -4.98 -15.51 -14.01
CA GLY A 95 -6.40 -15.84 -13.84
C GLY A 95 -6.87 -16.02 -12.40
N TRP A 96 -5.99 -15.83 -11.43
CA TRP A 96 -6.32 -15.95 -10.01
C TRP A 96 -7.48 -15.03 -9.60
N THR A 97 -7.52 -13.78 -10.07
CA THR A 97 -8.55 -12.82 -9.62
C THR A 97 -9.95 -13.24 -10.03
N LEU A 98 -10.14 -13.59 -11.30
CA LEU A 98 -11.46 -13.96 -11.82
C LEU A 98 -11.91 -15.32 -11.27
N SER A 99 -10.98 -16.28 -11.12
CA SER A 99 -11.27 -17.57 -10.47
C SER A 99 -11.72 -17.37 -9.02
N ASN A 100 -10.99 -16.57 -8.23
CA ASN A 100 -11.30 -16.34 -6.83
C ASN A 100 -12.66 -15.67 -6.65
N LEU A 101 -13.01 -14.71 -7.51
CA LEU A 101 -14.33 -14.09 -7.52
C LEU A 101 -15.44 -15.09 -7.89
N ALA A 102 -15.21 -15.94 -8.89
CA ALA A 102 -16.16 -16.99 -9.25
C ALA A 102 -16.38 -18.00 -8.09
N ASP A 103 -15.31 -18.38 -7.38
CA ASP A 103 -15.37 -19.26 -6.21
C ASP A 103 -16.16 -18.62 -5.04
N LEU A 104 -16.17 -17.30 -4.95
CA LEU A 104 -17.02 -16.54 -4.02
C LEU A 104 -18.47 -16.40 -4.49
N GLY A 105 -18.81 -16.97 -5.66
CA GLY A 105 -20.16 -16.94 -6.22
C GLY A 105 -20.45 -15.71 -7.08
N VAL A 106 -19.44 -14.96 -7.52
CA VAL A 106 -19.61 -13.87 -8.48
C VAL A 106 -19.91 -14.48 -9.85
N ASP A 107 -21.13 -14.24 -10.34
CA ASP A 107 -21.48 -14.52 -11.73
C ASP A 107 -21.12 -13.32 -12.62
N PHE A 108 -20.23 -13.52 -13.59
CA PHE A 108 -19.80 -12.49 -14.54
C PHE A 108 -20.81 -12.32 -15.67
N GLN A 109 -22.03 -11.97 -15.30
CA GLN A 109 -23.13 -11.66 -16.23
C GLN A 109 -23.68 -10.27 -15.92
N ALA A 110 -24.29 -9.64 -16.92
CA ALA A 110 -25.00 -8.37 -16.80
C ALA A 110 -24.18 -7.27 -16.08
N GLU A 111 -24.55 -6.89 -14.86
CA GLU A 111 -23.95 -5.78 -14.11
C GLU A 111 -22.48 -6.05 -13.73
N ASN A 112 -22.16 -7.29 -13.33
CA ASN A 112 -20.80 -7.67 -12.95
C ASN A 112 -19.85 -7.68 -14.15
N GLU A 113 -20.33 -8.15 -15.30
CA GLU A 113 -19.56 -8.11 -16.55
C GLU A 113 -19.32 -6.65 -17.02
N ALA A 114 -20.32 -5.79 -16.89
CA ALA A 114 -20.18 -4.37 -17.21
C ALA A 114 -19.17 -3.68 -16.29
N LEU A 115 -19.21 -3.98 -14.99
CA LEU A 115 -18.29 -3.43 -14.01
C LEU A 115 -16.86 -3.94 -14.23
N LEU A 116 -16.69 -5.24 -14.51
CA LEU A 116 -15.40 -5.81 -14.92
C LEU A 116 -14.83 -5.03 -16.10
N LYS A 117 -15.57 -4.96 -17.21
CA LYS A 117 -15.12 -4.26 -18.43
C LYS A 117 -14.78 -2.79 -18.17
N GLN A 118 -15.55 -2.10 -17.33
CA GLN A 118 -15.26 -0.73 -16.93
C GLN A 118 -13.91 -0.62 -16.19
N GLN A 119 -13.63 -1.50 -15.22
CA GLN A 119 -12.37 -1.49 -14.49
C GLN A 119 -11.19 -1.82 -15.41
N LEU A 120 -11.34 -2.82 -16.29
CA LEU A 120 -10.32 -3.18 -17.27
C LEU A 120 -9.98 -2.00 -18.18
N GLN A 121 -10.99 -1.31 -18.71
CA GLN A 121 -10.80 -0.13 -19.56
C GLN A 121 -10.10 1.03 -18.81
N LEU A 122 -10.51 1.31 -17.57
CA LEU A 122 -9.95 2.39 -16.76
C LEU A 122 -8.45 2.23 -16.56
N HIS A 123 -8.00 1.00 -16.32
CA HIS A 123 -6.61 0.68 -16.01
C HIS A 123 -5.80 0.21 -17.22
N GLN A 124 -6.40 0.14 -18.42
CA GLN A 124 -5.79 -0.39 -19.65
C GLN A 124 -5.31 -1.84 -19.49
N ILE A 125 -6.14 -2.65 -18.84
CA ILE A 125 -5.94 -4.10 -18.68
C ILE A 125 -6.80 -4.82 -19.72
N HIS A 126 -6.28 -5.92 -20.23
CA HIS A 126 -7.02 -6.85 -21.08
C HIS A 126 -7.33 -8.12 -20.30
N GLU A 127 -8.54 -8.63 -20.43
CA GLU A 127 -8.83 -10.02 -20.09
C GLU A 127 -8.50 -10.88 -21.30
N LYS A 128 -7.68 -11.93 -21.10
CA LYS A 128 -7.43 -12.94 -22.10
C LYS A 128 -7.17 -14.28 -21.41
N ASP A 129 -7.77 -15.34 -21.93
CA ASP A 129 -7.66 -16.69 -21.38
C ASP A 129 -8.01 -16.75 -19.87
N GLN A 130 -9.05 -16.01 -19.47
CA GLN A 130 -9.50 -15.83 -18.07
C GLN A 130 -8.48 -15.15 -17.15
N ALA A 131 -7.41 -14.58 -17.69
CA ALA A 131 -6.39 -13.84 -16.95
C ALA A 131 -6.40 -12.35 -17.25
N LEU A 132 -6.08 -11.55 -16.24
CA LEU A 132 -5.84 -10.11 -16.37
C LEU A 132 -4.43 -9.91 -16.90
N GLN A 133 -4.29 -9.11 -17.95
CA GLN A 133 -3.04 -8.97 -18.71
C GLN A 133 -2.77 -7.52 -19.09
N ILE A 134 -1.51 -7.11 -18.98
CA ILE A 134 -1.01 -5.84 -19.52
C ILE A 134 0.36 -6.06 -20.17
N LEU A 135 0.54 -5.48 -21.35
CA LEU A 135 1.83 -5.47 -22.04
C LEU A 135 2.58 -4.18 -21.71
N ALA A 136 3.87 -4.29 -21.45
CA ALA A 136 4.72 -3.15 -21.13
C ALA A 136 6.16 -3.33 -21.64
N SER A 137 6.87 -2.22 -21.82
CA SER A 137 8.33 -2.26 -21.93
C SER A 137 8.96 -2.46 -20.55
N GLN A 138 10.26 -2.77 -20.50
CA GLN A 138 10.99 -2.81 -19.23
C GLN A 138 11.00 -1.45 -18.50
N ALA A 139 10.99 -0.34 -19.23
CA ALA A 139 10.93 1.01 -18.64
C ALA A 139 9.56 1.30 -18.01
N ASP A 140 8.50 0.79 -18.61
CA ASP A 140 7.11 1.00 -18.15
C ASP A 140 6.64 -0.04 -17.13
N PHE A 141 7.44 -1.08 -16.89
CA PHE A 141 7.10 -2.18 -15.99
C PHE A 141 6.57 -1.72 -14.62
N PRO A 142 7.19 -0.76 -13.89
CA PRO A 142 6.68 -0.33 -12.59
C PRO A 142 5.26 0.25 -12.68
N MET A 143 4.97 1.02 -13.73
CA MET A 143 3.65 1.62 -13.94
C MET A 143 2.62 0.55 -14.30
N ALA A 144 2.97 -0.37 -15.20
CA ALA A 144 2.09 -1.45 -15.63
C ALA A 144 1.78 -2.42 -14.48
N LYS A 145 2.77 -2.76 -13.66
CA LYS A 145 2.58 -3.52 -12.41
C LYS A 145 1.55 -2.85 -11.51
N SER A 146 1.71 -1.55 -11.24
CA SER A 146 0.80 -0.80 -10.38
C SER A 146 -0.62 -0.74 -10.95
N ARG A 147 -0.79 -0.65 -12.28
CA ARG A 147 -2.12 -0.67 -12.92
C ARG A 147 -2.81 -2.02 -12.78
N LEU A 148 -2.07 -3.12 -12.97
CA LEU A 148 -2.61 -4.46 -12.77
C LEU A 148 -3.05 -4.65 -11.31
N LEU A 149 -2.20 -4.32 -10.34
CA LEU A 149 -2.53 -4.45 -8.92
C LEU A 149 -3.73 -3.59 -8.51
N GLN A 150 -3.83 -2.36 -8.99
CA GLN A 150 -5.01 -1.52 -8.76
C GLN A 150 -6.28 -2.15 -9.33
N THR A 151 -6.20 -2.78 -10.50
CA THR A 151 -7.33 -3.47 -11.12
C THR A 151 -7.77 -4.66 -10.27
N ILE A 152 -6.83 -5.50 -9.85
CA ILE A 152 -7.08 -6.66 -8.98
C ILE A 152 -7.81 -6.21 -7.69
N LEU A 153 -7.25 -5.22 -6.99
CA LEU A 153 -7.84 -4.70 -5.75
C LEU A 153 -9.24 -4.08 -5.97
N SER A 154 -9.42 -3.32 -7.04
CA SER A 154 -10.71 -2.74 -7.39
C SER A 154 -11.76 -3.82 -7.67
N LEU A 155 -11.42 -4.85 -8.44
CA LEU A 155 -12.34 -5.96 -8.72
C LEU A 155 -12.70 -6.73 -7.45
N ASN A 156 -11.71 -7.06 -6.62
CA ASN A 156 -11.91 -7.72 -5.33
C ASN A 156 -12.81 -6.91 -4.39
N THR A 157 -12.77 -5.58 -4.45
CA THR A 157 -13.60 -4.72 -3.62
C THR A 157 -15.00 -4.50 -4.18
N LEU A 158 -15.12 -4.37 -5.50
CA LEU A 158 -16.36 -3.94 -6.15
C LEU A 158 -17.32 -5.10 -6.48
N LEU A 159 -16.76 -6.27 -6.80
CA LEU A 159 -17.55 -7.42 -7.26
C LEU A 159 -17.83 -8.45 -6.18
N MET A 160 -17.11 -8.40 -5.05
CA MET A 160 -17.35 -9.32 -3.94
C MET A 160 -18.81 -9.21 -3.45
N PRO A 161 -19.51 -10.35 -3.27
CA PRO A 161 -20.87 -10.34 -2.74
C PRO A 161 -20.91 -9.71 -1.35
N ARG A 162 -21.90 -8.84 -1.11
CA ARG A 162 -22.12 -8.29 0.24
C ARG A 162 -22.99 -9.25 1.04
N SER A 163 -22.46 -9.74 2.14
CA SER A 163 -23.17 -10.53 3.16
C SER A 163 -24.25 -9.74 3.87
#